data_AF-A0A1G3CGB7-F1
#
_entry.id   AF-A0A1G3CGB7-F1
#
_cell.length_a   1.000
_cell.length_b   1.000
_cell.length_c   1.000
_cell.angle_alpha   90.00
_cell.angle_beta   90.00
_cell.angle_gamma   90.00
#
_symmetry.space_group_name_H-M   'P 1'
#
loop_
_entity.id
_entity.type
_entity.pdbx_description
1 polymer ?
#
loop_
_entity_poly.entity_id
_entity_poly.type
_entity_poly.pdbx_seq_one_letter_code
_entity_poly.pdbx_strand_id
1 'polypeptide(L)'
;MNLKLLGWMSAALLSVVTYVAVPGAFAEEAKQAETWNLSQDEQDLINVTNGDIPGDRGADGVWEFHLYTTDGYIEMTNGELVWVFGYTHAKGSFKNVGEVTTKEQVEQLLEPVKVPSDPVHLFVGEKARITLHNTGMHCAAEHSGINHVAHTIHFHGLDLTPAVDGVPSLPVDPVLEHKYFTYEITPQYEGSFMGHCHVDSFNHILAGMYFPIIIHQDRSKTAYGYKYDKDYTLFFSELSSTANEQLQESGVVHGLQDWKADYYLINGRTFTDNLFHPRSVINDPRSRIVAYEDETVLLRLMAIGADHVFAIHPHGYHMEVVALDGRKLKSTYDKDTICIASGERIDVLVRIPHFASQRKCLSCNLGAGITIMHDHNLRGMVSTGKYPMGALTIFDVRSKSKAAQPDAPLKGGKPYNPLEH
;
A
#
# COMPACT_ATOMS: atom_id res chain seq x y z
N MET A 1 7.32 62.24 -59.37
CA MET A 1 8.51 61.47 -59.81
C MET A 1 8.64 60.27 -58.89
N ASN A 2 8.46 59.06 -59.43
CA ASN A 2 9.02 57.77 -59.01
C ASN A 2 10.34 57.90 -58.20
N LEU A 3 10.79 57.01 -57.31
CA LEU A 3 10.36 55.72 -56.73
C LEU A 3 11.47 55.34 -55.70
N LYS A 4 11.17 54.44 -54.75
CA LYS A 4 11.98 53.33 -54.17
C LYS A 4 11.87 53.27 -52.63
N LEU A 5 11.25 52.26 -52.02
CA LEU A 5 11.60 50.84 -51.84
C LEU A 5 12.91 50.59 -51.06
N LEU A 6 12.76 50.14 -49.80
CA LEU A 6 13.57 49.17 -49.05
C LEU A 6 12.68 48.79 -47.83
N GLY A 7 12.23 47.56 -47.59
CA GLY A 7 12.96 46.30 -47.57
C GLY A 7 13.26 45.93 -46.11
N TRP A 8 12.29 45.37 -45.38
CA TRP A 8 12.49 44.88 -44.00
C TRP A 8 12.98 43.42 -44.06
N MET A 9 14.20 43.20 -43.58
CA MET A 9 14.77 41.87 -43.34
C MET A 9 14.30 41.34 -41.99
N SER A 10 13.71 40.15 -42.01
CA SER A 10 13.41 39.33 -40.83
C SER A 10 14.71 38.76 -40.25
N ALA A 11 15.03 39.12 -39.01
CA ALA A 11 16.09 38.46 -38.24
C ALA A 11 15.51 37.21 -37.56
N ALA A 12 15.92 36.04 -38.01
CA ALA A 12 15.66 34.77 -37.34
C ALA A 12 16.61 34.65 -36.13
N LEU A 13 16.06 34.76 -34.92
CA LEU A 13 16.71 34.31 -33.69
C LEU A 13 16.33 32.84 -33.48
N LEU A 14 17.28 31.94 -33.75
CA LEU A 14 17.22 30.57 -33.25
C LEU A 14 17.40 30.61 -31.72
N SER A 15 16.31 30.48 -30.97
CA SER A 15 16.36 29.96 -29.60
C SER A 15 16.23 28.44 -29.67
N VAL A 16 17.35 27.75 -29.48
CA VAL A 16 17.37 26.32 -29.20
C VAL A 16 16.85 26.16 -27.77
N VAL A 17 15.55 25.92 -27.63
CA VAL A 17 14.96 25.39 -26.40
C VAL A 17 15.09 23.89 -26.48
N THR A 18 16.06 23.33 -25.78
CA THR A 18 16.11 21.90 -25.48
C THR A 18 14.90 21.55 -24.62
N TYR A 19 13.87 20.99 -25.26
CA TYR A 19 12.82 20.26 -24.56
C TYR A 19 13.45 19.03 -23.90
N VAL A 20 13.68 19.09 -22.59
CA VAL A 20 13.81 17.88 -21.80
C VAL A 20 12.42 17.26 -21.75
N ALA A 21 12.23 16.18 -22.51
CA ALA A 21 11.03 15.38 -22.47
C ALA A 21 10.87 14.83 -21.04
N VAL A 22 9.82 15.28 -20.35
CA VAL A 22 9.31 14.58 -19.17
C VAL A 22 8.77 13.24 -19.67
N PRO A 23 9.24 12.09 -19.18
CA PRO A 23 8.76 10.80 -19.64
C PRO A 23 7.25 10.72 -19.41
N GLY A 24 6.51 10.58 -20.50
CA GLY A 24 5.08 10.38 -20.48
C GLY A 24 4.73 9.08 -19.77
N ALA A 25 3.52 9.06 -19.23
CA ALA A 25 2.80 7.94 -18.67
C ALA A 25 2.55 6.81 -19.70
N PHE A 26 3.63 6.25 -20.25
CA PHE A 26 3.60 5.14 -21.21
C PHE A 26 3.73 3.77 -20.54
N ALA A 27 3.68 3.71 -19.20
CA ALA A 27 3.60 2.45 -18.47
C ALA A 27 2.29 1.68 -18.76
N GLU A 28 1.24 2.34 -19.27
CA GLU A 28 0.00 1.67 -19.70
C GLU A 28 0.10 1.02 -21.09
N GLU A 29 0.89 1.58 -22.01
CA GLU A 29 1.06 0.96 -23.35
C GLU A 29 2.06 -0.19 -23.35
N ALA A 30 3.00 -0.23 -22.39
CA ALA A 30 3.88 -1.38 -22.18
C ALA A 30 3.12 -2.61 -21.62
N LYS A 31 2.11 -2.41 -20.76
CA LYS A 31 1.29 -3.51 -20.21
C LYS A 31 0.35 -4.13 -21.23
N GLN A 32 -0.12 -3.37 -22.23
CA GLN A 32 -0.98 -3.93 -23.27
C GLN A 32 -0.27 -4.89 -24.21
N ALA A 33 1.05 -4.81 -24.38
CA ALA A 33 1.82 -5.75 -25.22
C ALA A 33 2.08 -7.09 -24.49
N GLU A 34 2.18 -7.09 -23.16
CA GLU A 34 2.37 -8.30 -22.34
C GLU A 34 1.10 -9.13 -22.20
N THR A 35 -0.08 -8.51 -22.20
CA THR A 35 -1.37 -9.20 -22.09
C THR A 35 -1.69 -10.20 -23.21
N TRP A 36 -1.01 -10.13 -24.37
CA TRP A 36 -1.32 -11.02 -25.51
C TRP A 36 -0.74 -12.43 -25.40
N ASN A 37 0.21 -12.67 -24.48
CA ASN A 37 0.87 -13.97 -24.30
C ASN A 37 0.64 -14.61 -22.93
N LEU A 38 -0.20 -14.02 -22.06
CA LEU A 38 -0.53 -14.57 -20.76
C LEU A 38 -1.64 -15.63 -20.88
N SER A 39 -1.51 -16.72 -20.14
CA SER A 39 -2.60 -17.67 -19.92
C SER A 39 -3.77 -17.01 -19.19
N GLN A 40 -4.95 -17.61 -19.28
CA GLN A 40 -6.14 -17.09 -18.59
C GLN A 40 -5.94 -17.03 -17.07
N ASP A 41 -5.26 -18.03 -16.49
CA ASP A 41 -4.98 -18.07 -15.05
C ASP A 41 -4.07 -16.91 -14.63
N GLU A 42 -3.05 -16.57 -15.42
CA GLU A 42 -2.18 -15.41 -15.15
C GLU A 42 -2.94 -14.09 -15.25
N GLN A 43 -3.85 -13.96 -16.22
CA GLN A 43 -4.70 -12.77 -16.34
C GLN A 43 -5.66 -12.63 -15.15
N ASP A 44 -6.29 -13.74 -14.73
CA ASP A 44 -7.20 -13.77 -13.60
C ASP A 44 -6.45 -13.46 -12.29
N LEU A 45 -5.22 -13.96 -12.15
CA LEU A 45 -4.34 -13.67 -11.03
C LEU A 45 -3.99 -12.18 -10.96
N ILE A 46 -3.49 -11.59 -12.05
CA ILE A 46 -3.19 -10.15 -12.12
C ILE A 46 -4.43 -9.31 -11.79
N ASN A 47 -5.60 -9.73 -12.26
CA ASN A 47 -6.85 -9.02 -12.01
C ASN A 47 -7.27 -9.08 -10.53
N VAL A 48 -7.15 -10.24 -9.87
CA VAL A 48 -7.56 -10.39 -8.46
C VAL A 48 -6.53 -9.83 -7.48
N THR A 49 -5.25 -9.73 -7.87
CA THR A 49 -4.20 -9.09 -7.06
C THR A 49 -4.03 -7.60 -7.36
N ASN A 50 -4.86 -7.02 -8.23
CA ASN A 50 -4.71 -5.63 -8.71
C ASN A 50 -3.30 -5.33 -9.28
N GLY A 51 -2.68 -6.33 -9.89
CA GLY A 51 -1.33 -6.24 -10.45
C GLY A 51 -0.21 -6.27 -9.41
N ASP A 52 -0.52 -6.58 -8.15
CA ASP A 52 0.50 -6.92 -7.16
C ASP A 52 1.23 -8.21 -7.56
N ILE A 53 2.50 -8.28 -7.16
CA ILE A 53 3.39 -9.38 -7.51
C ILE A 53 2.84 -10.68 -6.87
N PRO A 54 2.49 -11.71 -7.66
CA PRO A 54 2.10 -12.98 -7.08
C PRO A 54 3.33 -13.73 -6.54
N GLY A 55 3.09 -14.73 -5.69
CA GLY A 55 4.14 -15.66 -5.30
C GLY A 55 4.71 -16.44 -6.49
N ASP A 56 5.86 -17.06 -6.31
CA ASP A 56 6.42 -17.95 -7.31
C ASP A 56 5.81 -19.36 -7.17
N ARG A 57 5.81 -20.16 -8.24
CA ARG A 57 5.41 -21.57 -8.16
C ARG A 57 6.64 -22.46 -8.08
N GLY A 58 6.76 -23.21 -6.99
CA GLY A 58 7.75 -24.25 -6.82
C GLY A 58 7.56 -25.40 -7.83
N ALA A 59 8.57 -26.25 -7.97
CA ALA A 59 8.53 -27.40 -8.89
C ALA A 59 7.42 -28.42 -8.57
N ASP A 60 6.94 -28.41 -7.32
CA ASP A 60 5.82 -29.22 -6.82
C ASP A 60 4.46 -28.50 -6.88
N GLY A 61 4.42 -27.31 -7.48
CA GLY A 61 3.21 -26.50 -7.63
C GLY A 61 2.82 -25.70 -6.38
N VAL A 62 3.58 -25.77 -5.30
CA VAL A 62 3.35 -25.00 -4.07
C VAL A 62 3.72 -23.54 -4.31
N TRP A 63 2.97 -22.59 -3.73
CA TRP A 63 3.37 -21.18 -3.77
C TRP A 63 4.61 -20.95 -2.92
N GLU A 64 5.56 -20.18 -3.41
CA GLU A 64 6.80 -19.84 -2.72
C GLU A 64 6.92 -18.33 -2.58
N PHE A 65 7.15 -17.88 -1.35
CA PHE A 65 7.38 -16.49 -1.02
C PHE A 65 8.69 -16.37 -0.24
N HIS A 66 9.71 -15.73 -0.82
CA HIS A 66 10.95 -15.43 -0.12
C HIS A 66 10.92 -13.97 0.36
N LEU A 67 10.77 -13.80 1.67
CA LEU A 67 10.83 -12.51 2.33
C LEU A 67 12.20 -12.33 2.99
N TYR A 68 12.78 -11.16 2.82
CA TYR A 68 14.07 -10.78 3.36
C TYR A 68 13.87 -9.65 4.36
N THR A 69 14.58 -9.66 5.48
CA THR A 69 14.67 -8.45 6.31
C THR A 69 15.60 -7.44 5.66
N THR A 70 15.30 -6.16 5.80
CA THR A 70 16.17 -5.07 5.37
C THR A 70 15.82 -3.81 6.15
N ASP A 71 16.74 -2.86 6.19
CA ASP A 71 16.52 -1.51 6.65
C ASP A 71 16.90 -0.49 5.56
N GLY A 72 16.51 0.76 5.78
CA GLY A 72 16.74 1.84 4.83
C GLY A 72 15.95 3.07 5.19
N TYR A 73 15.80 3.98 4.22
CA TYR A 73 15.10 5.24 4.43
C TYR A 73 13.89 5.36 3.52
N ILE A 74 12.78 5.82 4.08
CA ILE A 74 11.65 6.31 3.31
C ILE A 74 11.65 7.83 3.35
N GLU A 75 11.41 8.46 2.21
CA GLU A 75 11.28 9.91 2.13
C GLU A 75 9.80 10.30 2.24
N MET A 76 9.50 11.16 3.20
CA MET A 76 8.14 11.61 3.51
C MET A 76 7.73 12.77 2.59
N THR A 77 6.46 13.18 2.62
CA THR A 77 5.98 14.28 1.74
C THR A 77 6.56 15.64 2.07
N ASN A 78 7.18 15.80 3.24
CA ASN A 78 7.89 17.01 3.64
C ASN A 78 9.38 16.99 3.23
N GLY A 79 9.85 15.92 2.59
CA GLY A 79 11.24 15.73 2.16
C GLY A 79 12.17 15.15 3.22
N GLU A 80 11.68 14.88 4.43
CA GLU A 80 12.47 14.24 5.49
C GLU A 80 12.65 12.75 5.19
N LEU A 81 13.86 12.25 5.46
CA LEU A 81 14.19 10.83 5.40
C LEU A 81 14.00 10.23 6.78
N VAL A 82 13.15 9.22 6.89
CA VAL A 82 12.95 8.47 8.13
C VAL A 82 13.52 7.08 7.93
N TRP A 83 14.44 6.66 8.81
CA TRP A 83 14.95 5.30 8.82
C TRP A 83 13.83 4.34 9.23
N VAL A 84 13.71 3.22 8.54
CA VAL A 84 12.74 2.16 8.81
C VAL A 84 13.40 0.81 8.56
N PHE A 85 12.85 -0.25 9.15
CA PHE A 85 13.23 -1.60 8.79
C PHE A 85 12.00 -2.50 8.72
N GLY A 86 12.06 -3.48 7.84
CA GLY A 86 10.88 -4.20 7.42
C GLY A 86 11.22 -5.48 6.68
N TYR A 87 10.17 -6.09 6.13
CA TYR A 87 10.31 -7.16 5.17
C TYR A 87 10.40 -6.56 3.76
N THR A 88 11.10 -7.25 2.88
CA THR A 88 11.16 -6.99 1.44
C THR A 88 11.22 -8.31 0.70
N HIS A 89 11.30 -8.27 -0.62
CA HIS A 89 11.47 -9.43 -1.47
C HIS A 89 12.48 -9.12 -2.58
N ALA A 90 12.79 -10.10 -3.42
CA ALA A 90 13.65 -9.90 -4.57
C ALA A 90 13.03 -8.89 -5.56
N LYS A 91 13.85 -8.17 -6.31
CA LYS A 91 13.33 -7.19 -7.28
C LYS A 91 12.34 -7.83 -8.26
N GLY A 92 11.11 -7.30 -8.29
CA GLY A 92 10.02 -7.75 -9.15
C GLY A 92 9.51 -9.19 -8.94
N SER A 93 9.91 -9.93 -7.89
CA SER A 93 9.43 -11.29 -7.63
C SER A 93 9.60 -11.72 -6.17
N PHE A 94 9.00 -12.83 -5.76
CA PHE A 94 9.25 -13.44 -4.45
C PHE A 94 10.27 -14.59 -4.52
N LYS A 95 11.15 -14.58 -5.53
CA LYS A 95 12.14 -15.64 -5.74
C LYS A 95 13.22 -15.64 -4.67
N ASN A 96 13.75 -16.83 -4.43
CA ASN A 96 14.96 -17.00 -3.66
C ASN A 96 16.17 -16.42 -4.40
N VAL A 97 16.80 -15.39 -3.84
CA VAL A 97 18.08 -14.84 -4.34
C VAL A 97 19.30 -15.38 -3.57
N GLY A 98 19.09 -16.36 -2.68
CA GLY A 98 20.12 -16.95 -1.86
C GLY A 98 20.42 -16.11 -0.61
N GLU A 99 21.60 -16.32 -0.05
CA GLU A 99 22.09 -15.62 1.13
C GLU A 99 22.50 -14.18 0.78
N VAL A 100 21.97 -13.22 1.55
CA VAL A 100 22.25 -11.79 1.42
C VAL A 100 22.85 -11.32 2.73
N THR A 101 24.09 -10.82 2.67
CA THR A 101 24.91 -10.49 3.84
C THR A 101 25.51 -9.10 3.80
N THR A 102 25.53 -8.45 2.62
CA THR A 102 26.13 -7.11 2.47
C THR A 102 25.11 -6.12 1.92
N LYS A 103 25.36 -4.84 2.22
CA LYS A 103 24.55 -3.73 1.73
C LYS A 103 24.47 -3.69 0.19
N GLU A 104 25.57 -3.94 -0.50
CA GLU A 104 25.61 -3.95 -1.96
C GLU A 104 24.71 -5.06 -2.53
N GLN A 105 24.67 -6.22 -1.88
CA GLN A 105 23.78 -7.31 -2.28
C GLN A 105 22.31 -6.94 -2.05
N VAL A 106 21.98 -6.30 -0.92
CA VAL A 106 20.64 -5.77 -0.66
C VAL A 106 20.22 -4.81 -1.76
N GLU A 107 21.04 -3.79 -2.02
CA GLU A 107 20.75 -2.76 -3.03
C GLU A 107 20.66 -3.35 -4.44
N GLN A 108 21.41 -4.40 -4.75
CA GLN A 108 21.40 -5.05 -6.06
C GLN A 108 20.20 -5.98 -6.24
N LEU A 109 19.88 -6.81 -5.24
CA LEU A 109 19.00 -7.97 -5.38
C LEU A 109 17.58 -7.75 -4.85
N LEU A 110 17.41 -6.90 -3.84
CA LEU A 110 16.14 -6.73 -3.11
C LEU A 110 15.43 -5.42 -3.47
N GLU A 111 14.11 -5.40 -3.32
CA GLU A 111 13.35 -4.15 -3.35
C GLU A 111 13.74 -3.26 -2.16
N PRO A 112 13.73 -1.92 -2.32
CA PRO A 112 13.89 -1.01 -1.19
C PRO A 112 12.84 -1.28 -0.10
N VAL A 113 13.21 -1.01 1.16
CA VAL A 113 12.30 -1.15 2.28
C VAL A 113 11.03 -0.32 2.07
N LYS A 114 9.88 -0.92 2.38
CA LYS A 114 8.55 -0.28 2.35
C LYS A 114 7.85 -0.56 3.68
N VAL A 115 6.98 0.36 4.06
CA VAL A 115 6.19 0.27 5.29
C VAL A 115 4.75 0.59 4.93
N PRO A 116 3.78 -0.34 4.98
CA PRO A 116 4.01 -1.77 5.09
C PRO A 116 4.82 -2.32 3.90
N SER A 117 5.33 -3.54 4.04
CA SER A 117 5.86 -4.27 2.87
C SER A 117 4.73 -4.61 1.89
N ASP A 118 5.11 -5.06 0.70
CA ASP A 118 4.16 -5.47 -0.34
C ASP A 118 3.28 -6.65 0.14
N PRO A 119 2.01 -6.70 -0.31
CA PRO A 119 1.06 -7.70 0.14
C PRO A 119 1.43 -9.11 -0.31
N VAL A 120 1.14 -10.09 0.53
CA VAL A 120 1.20 -11.51 0.19
C VAL A 120 -0.20 -12.01 -0.15
N HIS A 121 -0.39 -12.45 -1.39
CA HIS A 121 -1.67 -12.97 -1.88
C HIS A 121 -1.66 -14.50 -1.84
N LEU A 122 -2.61 -15.09 -1.11
CA LEU A 122 -2.76 -16.53 -0.94
C LEU A 122 -4.16 -16.97 -1.41
N PHE A 123 -4.35 -18.28 -1.53
CA PHE A 123 -5.61 -18.87 -2.00
C PHE A 123 -6.07 -19.99 -1.08
N VAL A 124 -7.37 -20.04 -0.79
CA VAL A 124 -7.97 -21.09 0.04
C VAL A 124 -7.66 -22.48 -0.54
N GLY A 125 -7.16 -23.36 0.32
CA GLY A 125 -6.83 -24.75 -0.03
C GLY A 125 -5.49 -24.93 -0.76
N GLU A 126 -4.81 -23.86 -1.14
CA GLU A 126 -3.50 -23.94 -1.79
C GLU A 126 -2.37 -23.82 -0.78
N LYS A 127 -1.40 -24.75 -0.89
CA LYS A 127 -0.21 -24.72 -0.05
C LYS A 127 0.68 -23.55 -0.42
N ALA A 128 1.26 -22.91 0.60
CA ALA A 128 2.29 -21.89 0.43
C ALA A 128 3.45 -22.14 1.40
N ARG A 129 4.67 -21.90 0.91
CA ARG A 129 5.90 -21.81 1.69
C ARG A 129 6.31 -20.35 1.74
N ILE A 130 6.33 -19.79 2.94
CA ILE A 130 6.83 -18.43 3.18
C ILE A 130 8.15 -18.57 3.91
N THR A 131 9.25 -18.19 3.25
CA THR A 131 10.59 -18.27 3.83
C THR A 131 11.04 -16.88 4.26
N LEU A 132 11.28 -16.70 5.55
CA LEU A 132 11.94 -15.52 6.09
C LEU A 132 13.44 -15.72 6.04
N HIS A 133 14.16 -14.84 5.36
CA HIS A 133 15.62 -14.69 5.38
C HIS A 133 15.98 -13.47 6.23
N ASN A 134 16.71 -13.67 7.32
CA ASN A 134 17.20 -12.54 8.09
C ASN A 134 18.55 -12.10 7.50
N THR A 135 18.57 -10.95 6.81
CA THR A 135 19.80 -10.45 6.16
C THR A 135 20.67 -9.61 7.10
N GLY A 136 20.16 -9.27 8.28
CA GLY A 136 20.76 -8.27 9.17
C GLY A 136 20.30 -6.84 8.86
N MET A 137 20.94 -5.89 9.54
CA MET A 137 20.75 -4.45 9.35
C MET A 137 21.96 -3.88 8.61
N HIS A 138 21.73 -3.05 7.59
CA HIS A 138 22.74 -2.54 6.65
C HIS A 138 22.88 -1.02 6.68
N CYS A 139 21.93 -0.30 7.29
CA CYS A 139 21.94 1.16 7.44
C CYS A 139 21.90 1.63 8.90
N ALA A 140 21.74 0.73 9.88
CA ALA A 140 21.89 1.04 11.30
C ALA A 140 23.35 1.39 11.67
N ALA A 141 23.56 2.10 12.77
CA ALA A 141 24.90 2.40 13.24
C ALA A 141 25.61 1.10 13.66
N GLU A 142 26.90 0.95 13.38
CA GLU A 142 27.66 -0.30 13.64
C GLU A 142 27.55 -0.78 15.10
N HIS A 143 27.47 0.15 16.05
CA HIS A 143 27.37 -0.13 17.48
C HIS A 143 25.93 -0.26 18.00
N SER A 144 24.93 -0.09 17.12
CA SER A 144 23.53 -0.14 17.51
C SER A 144 23.15 -1.55 17.97
N GLY A 145 22.39 -1.63 19.07
CA GLY A 145 21.87 -2.89 19.59
C GLY A 145 20.83 -3.58 18.70
N ILE A 146 20.36 -2.91 17.63
CA ILE A 146 19.48 -3.52 16.62
C ILE A 146 20.24 -4.39 15.61
N ASN A 147 21.57 -4.28 15.56
CA ASN A 147 22.37 -5.19 14.74
C ASN A 147 22.31 -6.61 15.30
N HIS A 148 22.34 -7.60 14.41
CA HIS A 148 22.36 -9.03 14.77
C HIS A 148 21.10 -9.54 15.51
N VAL A 149 20.01 -8.74 15.55
CA VAL A 149 18.76 -9.18 16.19
C VAL A 149 18.05 -10.23 15.34
N ALA A 150 17.27 -11.08 16.03
CA ALA A 150 16.48 -12.12 15.40
C ALA A 150 15.09 -11.60 15.00
N HIS A 151 14.46 -12.25 14.03
CA HIS A 151 13.12 -11.89 13.57
C HIS A 151 12.24 -13.14 13.37
N THR A 152 10.93 -12.93 13.36
CA THR A 152 9.93 -13.96 13.01
C THR A 152 8.90 -13.35 12.07
N ILE A 153 7.98 -14.15 11.55
CA ILE A 153 6.74 -13.67 10.94
C ILE A 153 5.59 -14.31 11.71
N HIS A 154 4.86 -13.50 12.48
CA HIS A 154 3.58 -13.90 13.03
C HIS A 154 2.46 -13.60 12.04
N PHE A 155 1.62 -14.60 11.80
CA PHE A 155 0.51 -14.54 10.85
C PHE A 155 -0.78 -14.15 11.56
N HIS A 156 -0.91 -12.86 11.85
CA HIS A 156 -1.98 -12.31 12.67
C HIS A 156 -3.37 -12.64 12.09
N GLY A 157 -4.14 -13.43 12.85
CA GLY A 157 -5.51 -13.83 12.55
C GLY A 157 -5.67 -15.16 11.81
N LEU A 158 -4.58 -15.81 11.38
CA LEU A 158 -4.65 -17.15 10.81
C LEU A 158 -4.73 -18.21 11.93
N ASP A 159 -5.55 -19.24 11.71
CA ASP A 159 -5.67 -20.38 12.62
C ASP A 159 -4.49 -21.35 12.41
N LEU A 160 -3.33 -21.06 13.01
CA LEU A 160 -2.10 -21.83 12.84
C LEU A 160 -1.74 -22.65 14.07
N THR A 161 -1.00 -23.74 13.86
CA THR A 161 -0.36 -24.45 14.97
C THR A 161 0.83 -23.64 15.50
N PRO A 162 1.20 -23.76 16.79
CA PRO A 162 2.34 -23.05 17.36
C PRO A 162 3.65 -23.20 16.55
N ALA A 163 3.87 -24.35 15.89
CA ALA A 163 5.07 -24.61 15.07
C ALA A 163 5.27 -23.67 13.88
N VAL A 164 4.22 -22.98 13.43
CA VAL A 164 4.26 -22.06 12.27
C VAL A 164 3.59 -20.72 12.59
N ASP A 165 3.30 -20.45 13.87
CA ASP A 165 2.63 -19.24 14.32
C ASP A 165 3.57 -18.02 14.39
N GLY A 166 4.88 -18.25 14.47
CA GLY A 166 5.88 -17.19 14.44
C GLY A 166 6.04 -16.40 15.74
N VAL A 167 5.49 -16.90 16.85
CA VAL A 167 5.79 -16.41 18.19
C VAL A 167 7.13 -17.01 18.65
N PRO A 168 8.12 -16.19 19.02
CA PRO A 168 9.43 -16.71 19.39
C PRO A 168 9.35 -17.63 20.61
N SER A 169 10.20 -18.66 20.64
CA SER A 169 10.29 -19.64 21.73
C SER A 169 9.03 -20.50 21.95
N LEU A 170 8.10 -20.52 20.98
CA LEU A 170 6.94 -21.40 20.96
C LEU A 170 6.79 -22.08 19.59
N PRO A 171 7.05 -23.39 19.43
CA PRO A 171 8.26 -24.12 19.82
C PRO A 171 9.48 -23.79 18.92
N VAL A 172 9.38 -22.79 18.03
CA VAL A 172 10.43 -22.45 17.07
C VAL A 172 11.23 -21.24 17.55
N ASP A 173 12.56 -21.34 17.43
CA ASP A 173 13.45 -20.24 17.72
C ASP A 173 13.34 -19.14 16.66
N PRO A 174 13.51 -17.86 17.03
CA PRO A 174 13.49 -16.78 16.06
C PRO A 174 14.64 -16.91 15.06
N VAL A 175 14.44 -16.36 13.86
CA VAL A 175 15.41 -16.43 12.76
C VAL A 175 16.56 -15.48 13.07
N LEU A 176 17.69 -16.04 13.49
CA LEU A 176 18.94 -15.31 13.68
C LEU A 176 19.45 -14.73 12.37
N GLU A 177 20.30 -13.71 12.47
CA GLU A 177 20.94 -13.11 11.31
C GLU A 177 21.68 -14.14 10.43
N HIS A 178 21.55 -13.96 9.12
CA HIS A 178 22.02 -14.85 8.06
C HIS A 178 21.47 -16.29 8.15
N LYS A 179 20.36 -16.47 8.86
CA LYS A 179 19.56 -17.70 8.84
C LYS A 179 18.24 -17.45 8.15
N TYR A 180 17.55 -18.56 7.88
CA TYR A 180 16.22 -18.55 7.32
C TYR A 180 15.33 -19.57 8.01
N PHE A 181 14.03 -19.35 7.91
CA PHE A 181 13.02 -20.31 8.34
C PHE A 181 11.85 -20.30 7.36
N THR A 182 11.32 -21.49 7.06
CA THR A 182 10.19 -21.66 6.13
C THR A 182 8.93 -22.03 6.89
N TYR A 183 7.92 -21.18 6.79
CA TYR A 183 6.56 -21.42 7.26
C TYR A 183 5.77 -22.12 6.16
N GLU A 184 5.26 -23.31 6.44
CA GLU A 184 4.34 -24.00 5.55
C GLU A 184 2.90 -23.76 6.01
N ILE A 185 2.09 -23.13 5.15
CA ILE A 185 0.71 -22.79 5.45
C ILE A 185 -0.23 -23.32 4.37
N THR A 186 -1.46 -23.63 4.77
CA THR A 186 -2.56 -23.96 3.84
C THR A 186 -3.81 -23.25 4.33
N PRO A 187 -4.10 -22.06 3.79
CA PRO A 187 -5.25 -21.27 4.24
C PRO A 187 -6.56 -22.04 4.10
N GLN A 188 -7.36 -22.05 5.16
CA GLN A 188 -8.67 -22.72 5.18
C GLN A 188 -9.83 -21.77 4.89
N TYR A 189 -9.61 -20.46 5.06
CA TYR A 189 -10.63 -19.43 4.92
C TYR A 189 -10.05 -18.22 4.20
N GLU A 190 -10.85 -17.62 3.33
CA GLU A 190 -10.57 -16.31 2.73
C GLU A 190 -10.60 -15.20 3.78
N GLY A 191 -9.93 -14.09 3.50
CA GLY A 191 -10.06 -12.86 4.29
C GLY A 191 -8.83 -11.96 4.28
N SER A 192 -8.94 -10.90 5.07
CA SER A 192 -7.93 -9.86 5.26
C SER A 192 -7.16 -10.08 6.56
N PHE A 193 -5.85 -10.35 6.43
CA PHE A 193 -4.92 -10.65 7.52
C PHE A 193 -3.65 -9.82 7.40
N MET A 194 -2.72 -9.98 8.33
CA MET A 194 -1.41 -9.32 8.27
C MET A 194 -0.30 -10.21 8.81
N GLY A 195 0.90 -10.03 8.27
CA GLY A 195 2.13 -10.58 8.82
C GLY A 195 2.88 -9.49 9.58
N HIS A 196 3.44 -9.80 10.74
CA HIS A 196 4.32 -8.86 11.44
C HIS A 196 5.37 -9.57 12.29
N CYS A 197 6.41 -8.85 12.69
CA CYS A 197 7.45 -9.41 13.55
C CYS A 197 6.91 -9.64 14.97
N HIS A 198 7.32 -10.74 15.59
CA HIS A 198 6.95 -11.06 16.98
C HIS A 198 8.16 -11.14 17.93
N VAL A 199 9.36 -10.81 17.43
CA VAL A 199 10.52 -10.46 18.26
C VAL A 199 10.46 -8.97 18.53
N ASP A 200 10.70 -8.55 19.77
CA ASP A 200 10.64 -7.14 20.22
C ASP A 200 9.52 -6.34 19.53
N SER A 201 8.30 -6.88 19.65
CA SER A 201 7.16 -6.46 18.82
C SER A 201 6.90 -4.96 18.88
N PHE A 202 7.15 -4.30 20.00
CA PHE A 202 6.94 -2.86 20.09
C PHE A 202 7.87 -2.11 19.12
N ASN A 203 9.18 -2.36 19.18
CA ASN A 203 10.13 -1.64 18.33
C ASN A 203 10.08 -2.13 16.87
N HIS A 204 10.01 -3.43 16.66
CA HIS A 204 10.06 -4.00 15.30
C HIS A 204 8.82 -3.67 14.48
N ILE A 205 7.63 -3.74 15.08
CA ILE A 205 6.39 -3.37 14.38
C ILE A 205 6.40 -1.87 14.07
N LEU A 206 6.65 -1.02 15.07
CA LEU A 206 6.55 0.43 14.90
C LEU A 206 7.63 1.02 13.99
N ALA A 207 8.73 0.30 13.78
CA ALA A 207 9.76 0.69 12.83
C ALA A 207 9.51 0.18 11.39
N GLY A 208 8.52 -0.70 11.17
CA GLY A 208 8.05 -1.07 9.82
C GLY A 208 7.89 -2.56 9.51
N MET A 209 8.13 -3.48 10.45
CA MET A 209 8.06 -4.92 10.18
C MET A 209 6.63 -5.48 10.16
N TYR A 210 5.85 -5.09 9.15
CA TYR A 210 4.51 -5.62 8.89
C TYR A 210 4.11 -5.54 7.42
N PHE A 211 3.17 -6.39 7.01
CA PHE A 211 2.65 -6.44 5.64
C PHE A 211 1.23 -7.02 5.58
N PRO A 212 0.43 -6.67 4.55
CA PRO A 212 -0.88 -7.26 4.35
C PRO A 212 -0.78 -8.70 3.87
N ILE A 213 -1.67 -9.57 4.36
CA ILE A 213 -1.88 -10.92 3.85
C ILE A 213 -3.33 -11.02 3.38
N ILE A 214 -3.52 -11.18 2.07
CA ILE A 214 -4.85 -11.31 1.48
C ILE A 214 -5.06 -12.75 1.04
N ILE A 215 -6.02 -13.43 1.66
CA ILE A 215 -6.39 -14.79 1.28
C ILE A 215 -7.66 -14.72 0.43
N HIS A 216 -7.55 -15.08 -0.83
CA HIS A 216 -8.66 -15.10 -1.78
C HIS A 216 -9.35 -16.46 -1.75
N GLN A 217 -10.67 -16.47 -1.90
CA GLN A 217 -11.43 -17.72 -2.02
C GLN A 217 -11.07 -18.47 -3.30
N ASP A 218 -10.91 -17.74 -4.39
CA ASP A 218 -10.52 -18.22 -5.71
C ASP A 218 -10.00 -17.01 -6.54
N ARG A 219 -9.83 -17.16 -7.87
CA ARG A 219 -9.45 -16.04 -8.76
C ARG A 219 -10.65 -15.26 -9.30
N SER A 220 -11.82 -15.42 -8.69
CA SER A 220 -12.95 -14.54 -8.95
C SER A 220 -12.90 -13.36 -7.99
N LYS A 221 -13.33 -12.17 -8.43
CA LYS A 221 -13.50 -11.00 -7.54
C LYS A 221 -14.70 -11.18 -6.62
N THR A 222 -14.57 -12.13 -5.70
CA THR A 222 -15.51 -12.42 -4.63
C THR A 222 -14.79 -12.41 -3.30
N ALA A 223 -15.45 -11.86 -2.28
CA ALA A 223 -14.98 -11.87 -0.91
C ALA A 223 -16.18 -12.14 0.01
N TYR A 224 -16.10 -13.16 0.86
CA TYR A 224 -17.16 -13.55 1.79
C TYR A 224 -18.50 -13.86 1.09
N GLY A 225 -18.45 -14.30 -0.17
CA GLY A 225 -19.62 -14.52 -1.02
C GLY A 225 -20.25 -13.26 -1.61
N TYR A 226 -19.64 -12.09 -1.46
CA TYR A 226 -20.01 -10.85 -2.15
C TYR A 226 -19.15 -10.65 -3.38
N LYS A 227 -19.74 -10.27 -4.51
CA LYS A 227 -19.01 -9.85 -5.71
C LYS A 227 -18.56 -8.39 -5.58
N TYR A 228 -17.38 -8.10 -6.08
CA TYR A 228 -16.83 -6.75 -6.21
C TYR A 228 -16.15 -6.57 -7.57
N ASP A 229 -15.97 -5.33 -7.99
CA ASP A 229 -15.32 -4.98 -9.26
C ASP A 229 -13.86 -4.57 -9.04
N LYS A 230 -13.59 -3.94 -7.90
CA LYS A 230 -12.26 -3.48 -7.47
C LYS A 230 -12.10 -3.65 -5.97
N ASP A 231 -10.89 -3.90 -5.52
CA ASP A 231 -10.53 -3.83 -4.12
C ASP A 231 -9.30 -2.96 -3.87
N TYR A 232 -9.23 -2.37 -2.67
CA TYR A 232 -8.10 -1.59 -2.22
C TYR A 232 -7.74 -2.02 -0.80
N THR A 233 -6.47 -2.36 -0.60
CA THR A 233 -5.93 -2.65 0.74
C THR A 233 -5.32 -1.37 1.29
N LEU A 234 -5.93 -0.85 2.36
CA LEU A 234 -5.52 0.38 3.00
C LEU A 234 -5.02 0.06 4.40
N PHE A 235 -3.71 0.11 4.55
CA PHE A 235 -3.03 -0.18 5.80
C PHE A 235 -2.71 1.13 6.52
N PHE A 236 -3.41 1.36 7.62
CA PHE A 236 -3.22 2.50 8.50
C PHE A 236 -2.12 2.20 9.51
N SER A 237 -1.19 3.13 9.65
CA SER A 237 -0.10 2.99 10.62
C SER A 237 0.46 4.31 11.09
N GLU A 238 1.25 4.23 12.14
CA GLU A 238 1.94 5.36 12.75
C GLU A 238 3.45 5.18 12.63
N LEU A 239 4.17 6.29 12.55
CA LEU A 239 5.63 6.31 12.55
C LEU A 239 6.10 7.40 13.50
N SER A 240 7.23 7.15 14.16
CA SER A 240 7.92 8.12 15.00
C SER A 240 9.36 8.26 14.52
N SER A 241 9.68 9.38 13.86
CA SER A 241 11.04 9.62 13.36
C SER A 241 12.08 9.59 14.48
N THR A 242 11.76 10.18 15.64
CA THR A 242 12.64 10.19 16.82
C THR A 242 12.86 8.81 17.42
N ALA A 243 11.81 7.97 17.49
CA ALA A 243 11.98 6.61 18.00
C ALA A 243 12.82 5.76 17.04
N ASN A 244 12.57 5.91 15.74
CA ASN A 244 13.33 5.20 14.71
C ASN A 244 14.80 5.64 14.66
N GLU A 245 15.10 6.92 14.84
CA GLU A 245 16.46 7.43 14.97
C GLU A 245 17.18 6.81 16.19
N GLN A 246 16.53 6.80 17.36
CA GLN A 246 17.10 6.16 18.57
C GLN A 246 17.39 4.67 18.35
N LEU A 247 16.48 3.96 17.69
CA LEU A 247 16.64 2.56 17.36
C LEU A 247 17.76 2.34 16.35
N GLN A 248 17.85 3.19 15.33
CA GLN A 248 18.92 3.15 14.33
C GLN A 248 20.30 3.37 14.96
N GLU A 249 20.43 4.36 15.83
CA GLU A 249 21.71 4.77 16.41
C GLU A 249 22.16 3.86 17.55
N SER A 250 21.26 3.55 18.48
CA SER A 250 21.62 2.89 19.75
C SER A 250 21.01 1.50 19.93
N GLY A 251 19.95 1.18 19.20
CA GLY A 251 19.17 -0.05 19.36
C GLY A 251 18.21 0.01 20.55
N VAL A 252 18.09 1.16 21.22
CA VAL A 252 17.25 1.33 22.40
C VAL A 252 16.39 2.58 22.24
N VAL A 253 15.07 2.39 22.28
CA VAL A 253 14.12 3.50 22.34
C VAL A 253 13.82 3.82 23.80
N HIS A 254 14.11 5.06 24.21
CA HIS A 254 13.84 5.53 25.56
C HIS A 254 12.41 6.07 25.70
N GLY A 255 11.81 5.88 26.88
CA GLY A 255 10.50 6.44 27.18
C GLY A 255 9.36 5.83 26.36
N LEU A 256 9.36 4.51 26.15
CA LEU A 256 8.33 3.80 25.37
C LEU A 256 6.88 4.09 25.82
N GLN A 257 6.66 4.40 27.10
CA GLN A 257 5.34 4.80 27.60
C GLN A 257 4.89 6.19 27.11
N ASP A 258 5.85 7.04 26.73
CA ASP A 258 5.63 8.37 26.17
C ASP A 258 5.82 8.38 24.64
N TRP A 259 5.89 7.20 24.00
CA TRP A 259 6.05 7.09 22.56
C TRP A 259 4.92 7.82 21.83
N LYS A 260 5.27 8.62 20.82
CA LYS A 260 4.31 9.40 20.04
C LYS A 260 4.65 9.36 18.57
N ALA A 261 3.61 9.15 17.78
CA ALA A 261 3.68 9.28 16.34
C ALA A 261 3.87 10.74 15.92
N ASP A 262 4.75 10.96 14.97
CA ASP A 262 4.88 12.21 14.21
C ASP A 262 4.41 12.07 12.76
N TYR A 263 4.14 10.85 12.27
CA TYR A 263 3.42 10.62 11.02
C TYR A 263 2.27 9.63 11.17
N TYR A 264 1.19 9.91 10.46
CA TYR A 264 0.02 9.02 10.32
C TYR A 264 -0.13 8.65 8.85
N LEU A 265 -0.09 7.36 8.57
CA LEU A 265 0.18 6.83 7.25
C LEU A 265 -1.00 6.02 6.71
N ILE A 266 -1.21 6.12 5.40
CA ILE A 266 -1.92 5.09 4.61
C ILE A 266 -0.88 4.49 3.69
N ASN A 267 -0.65 3.17 3.79
CA ASN A 267 0.33 2.44 2.99
C ASN A 267 1.71 3.12 2.96
N GLY A 268 2.17 3.63 4.10
CA GLY A 268 3.49 4.27 4.23
C GLY A 268 3.58 5.72 3.82
N ARG A 269 2.48 6.31 3.36
CA ARG A 269 2.46 7.65 2.80
C ARG A 269 1.59 8.59 3.62
N THR A 270 1.95 9.86 3.55
CA THR A 270 1.15 10.98 4.05
C THR A 270 0.49 11.74 2.90
N PHE A 271 -0.68 12.31 3.16
CA PHE A 271 -1.25 13.31 2.26
C PHE A 271 -0.43 14.60 2.26
N THR A 272 -0.54 15.40 1.20
CA THR A 272 -0.06 16.79 1.16
C THR A 272 -0.98 17.61 0.26
N ASP A 273 -1.13 18.90 0.59
CA ASP A 273 -1.90 19.87 -0.18
C ASP A 273 -1.30 20.14 -1.58
N ASN A 274 -0.02 19.83 -1.79
CA ASN A 274 0.56 19.72 -3.13
C ASN A 274 0.11 18.40 -3.80
N LEU A 275 -1.02 18.46 -4.50
CA LEU A 275 -1.63 17.30 -5.15
C LEU A 275 -0.75 16.63 -6.23
N PHE A 276 0.30 17.30 -6.70
CA PHE A 276 1.25 16.75 -7.68
C PHE A 276 2.46 16.07 -7.03
N HIS A 277 2.58 16.12 -5.70
CA HIS A 277 3.72 15.53 -5.02
C HIS A 277 3.72 14.01 -5.19
N PRO A 278 4.75 13.40 -5.81
CA PRO A 278 4.72 11.99 -6.22
C PRO A 278 4.60 11.01 -5.05
N ARG A 279 5.00 11.44 -3.84
CA ARG A 279 4.87 10.63 -2.61
C ARG A 279 3.59 10.85 -1.81
N SER A 280 2.73 11.77 -2.25
CA SER A 280 1.42 11.91 -1.61
C SER A 280 0.62 10.60 -1.72
N VAL A 281 -0.18 10.28 -0.71
CA VAL A 281 -1.08 9.11 -0.70
C VAL A 281 -1.92 9.04 -1.98
N ILE A 282 -2.42 10.19 -2.46
CA ILE A 282 -3.30 10.24 -3.64
C ILE A 282 -2.59 9.94 -4.97
N ASN A 283 -1.26 9.94 -4.98
CA ASN A 283 -0.44 9.61 -6.14
C ASN A 283 0.11 8.18 -6.07
N ASP A 284 -0.27 7.43 -5.04
CA ASP A 284 -0.12 5.98 -5.00
C ASP A 284 -1.37 5.31 -5.58
N PRO A 285 -1.26 4.55 -6.69
CA PRO A 285 -2.39 3.82 -7.26
C PRO A 285 -3.06 2.83 -6.30
N ARG A 286 -2.32 2.31 -5.30
CA ARG A 286 -2.87 1.39 -4.29
C ARG A 286 -3.70 2.10 -3.21
N SER A 287 -3.51 3.41 -3.06
CA SER A 287 -4.15 4.19 -2.00
C SER A 287 -5.19 5.18 -2.52
N ARG A 288 -5.12 5.58 -3.79
CA ARG A 288 -6.16 6.38 -4.48
C ARG A 288 -7.31 5.48 -4.92
N ILE A 289 -8.47 5.66 -4.33
CA ILE A 289 -9.65 4.84 -4.64
C ILE A 289 -10.30 5.38 -5.91
N VAL A 290 -10.14 4.68 -7.03
CA VAL A 290 -10.82 4.98 -8.30
C VAL A 290 -11.94 3.98 -8.52
N ALA A 291 -13.17 4.48 -8.68
CA ALA A 291 -14.35 3.67 -8.91
C ALA A 291 -15.19 4.21 -10.07
N TYR A 292 -16.01 3.35 -10.65
CA TYR A 292 -16.94 3.71 -11.70
C TYR A 292 -18.39 3.49 -11.29
N GLU A 293 -19.28 4.20 -11.98
CA GLU A 293 -20.72 3.98 -11.95
C GLU A 293 -21.08 2.48 -12.03
N ASP A 294 -21.99 2.02 -11.18
CA ASP A 294 -22.40 0.61 -11.02
C ASP A 294 -21.33 -0.36 -10.53
N GLU A 295 -20.15 0.11 -10.08
CA GLU A 295 -19.16 -0.75 -9.44
C GLU A 295 -19.43 -0.93 -7.93
N THR A 296 -19.02 -2.09 -7.42
CA THR A 296 -18.84 -2.33 -5.99
C THR A 296 -17.34 -2.34 -5.70
N VAL A 297 -16.91 -1.46 -4.80
CA VAL A 297 -15.52 -1.39 -4.31
C VAL A 297 -15.45 -2.10 -2.96
N LEU A 298 -14.54 -3.06 -2.83
CA LEU A 298 -14.17 -3.67 -1.56
C LEU A 298 -12.98 -2.90 -0.96
N LEU A 299 -13.17 -2.27 0.19
CA LEU A 299 -12.06 -1.68 0.93
C LEU A 299 -11.67 -2.63 2.06
N ARG A 300 -10.39 -3.02 2.08
CA ARG A 300 -9.79 -3.84 3.13
C ARG A 300 -9.00 -2.93 4.05
N LEU A 301 -9.62 -2.55 5.16
CA LEU A 301 -9.03 -1.64 6.13
C LEU A 301 -8.24 -2.46 7.15
N MET A 302 -7.00 -2.08 7.42
CA MET A 302 -6.15 -2.74 8.41
C MET A 302 -5.42 -1.68 9.21
N ALA A 303 -5.23 -1.86 10.52
CA ALA A 303 -4.46 -0.91 11.31
C ALA A 303 -3.43 -1.60 12.20
N ILE A 304 -2.25 -0.98 12.29
CA ILE A 304 -1.23 -1.33 13.26
C ILE A 304 -0.57 -0.06 13.77
N GLY A 305 -0.45 0.07 15.08
CA GLY A 305 0.04 1.28 15.73
C GLY A 305 0.09 1.13 17.24
N ALA A 306 0.49 2.20 17.93
CA ALA A 306 0.66 2.19 19.38
C ALA A 306 -0.15 3.30 20.08
N ASP A 307 -0.40 4.44 19.45
CA ASP A 307 -0.93 5.64 20.10
C ASP A 307 -2.30 6.07 19.54
N HIS A 308 -2.70 5.58 18.36
CA HIS A 308 -3.88 6.11 17.66
C HIS A 308 -4.89 5.07 17.20
N VAL A 309 -6.16 5.42 17.34
CA VAL A 309 -7.30 4.73 16.73
C VAL A 309 -7.78 5.58 15.57
N PHE A 310 -7.72 5.01 14.37
CA PHE A 310 -8.14 5.68 13.14
C PHE A 310 -9.66 5.61 13.01
N ALA A 311 -10.31 6.71 12.67
CA ALA A 311 -11.75 6.81 12.45
C ALA A 311 -12.04 7.13 10.98
N ILE A 312 -12.05 6.12 10.12
CA ILE A 312 -12.08 6.30 8.66
C ILE A 312 -13.47 6.70 8.19
N HIS A 313 -13.55 7.82 7.46
CA HIS A 313 -14.77 8.40 6.94
C HIS A 313 -14.63 8.75 5.44
N PRO A 314 -15.23 7.98 4.51
CA PRO A 314 -15.40 8.39 3.12
C PRO A 314 -16.56 9.36 3.00
N HIS A 315 -16.31 10.50 2.36
CA HIS A 315 -17.35 11.47 2.05
C HIS A 315 -18.25 10.94 0.93
N GLY A 316 -19.55 11.21 1.04
CA GLY A 316 -20.51 10.89 -0.03
C GLY A 316 -20.96 9.44 -0.12
N TYR A 317 -20.33 8.53 0.62
CA TYR A 317 -20.61 7.09 0.58
C TYR A 317 -20.72 6.52 1.99
N HIS A 318 -21.64 5.58 2.16
CA HIS A 318 -21.65 4.72 3.35
C HIS A 318 -20.89 3.44 3.04
N MET A 319 -20.26 2.89 4.06
CA MET A 319 -19.56 1.62 4.04
C MET A 319 -20.48 0.54 4.59
N GLU A 320 -20.82 -0.45 3.78
CA GLU A 320 -21.49 -1.68 4.24
C GLU A 320 -20.41 -2.59 4.85
N VAL A 321 -20.41 -2.77 6.17
CA VAL A 321 -19.45 -3.64 6.86
C VAL A 321 -19.83 -5.09 6.64
N VAL A 322 -18.92 -5.89 6.06
CA VAL A 322 -19.18 -7.28 5.67
C VAL A 322 -18.34 -8.32 6.41
N ALA A 323 -17.17 -7.94 6.89
CA ALA A 323 -16.32 -8.80 7.69
C ALA A 323 -15.51 -8.01 8.74
N LEU A 324 -15.21 -8.68 9.84
CA LEU A 324 -14.29 -8.21 10.89
C LEU A 324 -13.21 -9.28 11.07
N ASP A 325 -11.96 -8.84 11.15
CA ASP A 325 -10.77 -9.67 11.37
C ASP A 325 -10.64 -10.88 10.41
N GLY A 326 -11.00 -10.67 9.15
CA GLY A 326 -10.98 -11.71 8.13
C GLY A 326 -12.14 -12.72 8.23
N ARG A 327 -13.17 -12.43 9.04
CA ARG A 327 -14.33 -13.31 9.24
C ARG A 327 -15.63 -12.64 8.83
N LYS A 328 -16.38 -13.32 7.96
CA LYS A 328 -17.69 -12.87 7.48
C LYS A 328 -18.66 -12.59 8.64
N LEU A 329 -19.33 -11.44 8.59
CA LEU A 329 -20.41 -11.11 9.52
C LEU A 329 -21.67 -11.93 9.23
N LYS A 330 -22.40 -12.30 10.28
CA LYS A 330 -23.73 -12.92 10.16
C LYS A 330 -24.77 -11.94 9.60
N SER A 331 -24.59 -10.65 9.88
CA SER A 331 -25.46 -9.57 9.41
C SER A 331 -24.63 -8.32 9.18
N THR A 332 -24.76 -7.75 7.98
CA THR A 332 -24.04 -6.54 7.58
C THR A 332 -24.74 -5.31 8.17
N TYR A 333 -24.01 -4.19 8.25
CA TYR A 333 -24.56 -2.92 8.70
C TYR A 333 -23.81 -1.76 8.04
N ASP A 334 -24.50 -0.63 7.84
CA ASP A 334 -23.93 0.56 7.24
C ASP A 334 -23.30 1.49 8.30
N LYS A 335 -22.18 2.10 7.93
CA LYS A 335 -21.48 3.15 8.68
C LYS A 335 -20.95 4.22 7.73
N ASP A 336 -21.03 5.47 8.14
CA ASP A 336 -20.27 6.55 7.48
C ASP A 336 -18.83 6.66 8.03
N THR A 337 -18.63 6.26 9.28
CA THR A 337 -17.37 6.37 10.01
C THR A 337 -17.12 5.09 10.79
N ILE A 338 -15.93 4.52 10.61
CA ILE A 338 -15.52 3.28 11.28
C ILE A 338 -14.23 3.53 12.04
N CYS A 339 -14.26 3.25 13.34
CA CYS A 339 -13.03 3.18 14.13
C CYS A 339 -12.33 1.84 13.85
N ILE A 340 -11.02 1.90 13.65
CA ILE A 340 -10.15 0.74 13.51
C ILE A 340 -8.92 0.94 14.43
N ALA A 341 -8.77 0.03 15.37
CA ALA A 341 -7.68 0.02 16.34
C ALA A 341 -6.53 -0.90 15.87
N SER A 342 -5.37 -0.76 16.54
CA SER A 342 -4.21 -1.59 16.27
C SER A 342 -4.55 -3.08 16.39
N GLY A 343 -4.25 -3.85 15.33
CA GLY A 343 -4.56 -5.27 15.24
C GLY A 343 -5.86 -5.58 14.50
N GLU A 344 -6.78 -4.63 14.32
CA GLU A 344 -8.07 -4.91 13.69
C GLU A 344 -7.99 -4.89 12.16
N ARG A 345 -8.83 -5.69 11.51
CA ARG A 345 -9.14 -5.58 10.07
C ARG A 345 -10.63 -5.48 9.85
N ILE A 346 -11.05 -4.59 8.97
CA ILE A 346 -12.46 -4.37 8.65
C ILE A 346 -12.61 -4.32 7.14
N ASP A 347 -13.36 -5.26 6.59
CA ASP A 347 -13.67 -5.26 5.16
C ASP A 347 -15.06 -4.69 4.93
N VAL A 348 -15.13 -3.72 4.02
CA VAL A 348 -16.36 -2.99 3.72
C VAL A 348 -16.62 -2.93 2.23
N LEU A 349 -17.90 -2.92 1.85
CA LEU A 349 -18.34 -2.68 0.48
C LEU A 349 -18.82 -1.24 0.34
N VAL A 350 -18.34 -0.57 -0.70
CA VAL A 350 -18.84 0.73 -1.14
C VAL A 350 -19.48 0.55 -2.51
N ARG A 351 -20.81 0.71 -2.57
CA ARG A 351 -21.59 0.52 -3.79
C ARG A 351 -21.79 1.85 -4.50
N ILE A 352 -21.22 1.98 -5.70
CA ILE A 352 -21.36 3.17 -6.52
C ILE A 352 -22.69 3.09 -7.28
N PRO A 353 -23.61 4.05 -7.07
CA PRO A 353 -24.91 4.03 -7.74
C PRO A 353 -24.76 4.30 -9.23
N HIS A 354 -25.77 3.91 -10.00
CA HIS A 354 -26.04 4.53 -11.30
C HIS A 354 -26.39 6.01 -11.08
N PHE A 355 -25.69 6.94 -11.74
CA PHE A 355 -25.89 8.39 -11.59
C PHE A 355 -27.24 8.90 -12.10
N ALA A 356 -27.92 8.15 -12.97
CA ALA A 356 -29.29 8.47 -13.39
C ALA A 356 -30.34 8.04 -12.35
N SER A 357 -29.96 7.26 -11.32
CA SER A 357 -30.87 6.86 -10.26
C SER A 357 -31.20 8.06 -9.36
N GLN A 358 -32.48 8.43 -9.28
CA GLN A 358 -32.93 9.48 -8.36
C GLN A 358 -32.88 8.96 -6.92
N ARG A 359 -31.82 9.30 -6.17
CA ARG A 359 -31.79 9.01 -4.73
C ARG A 359 -32.57 10.08 -3.96
N LYS A 360 -33.28 9.66 -2.91
CA LYS A 360 -34.14 10.53 -2.06
C LYS A 360 -33.38 11.51 -1.16
N CYS A 361 -32.05 11.46 -1.16
CA CYS A 361 -31.19 12.28 -0.32
C CYS A 361 -30.42 13.27 -1.20
N LEU A 362 -30.61 14.58 -0.97
CA LEU A 362 -29.98 15.66 -1.76
C LEU A 362 -28.45 15.62 -1.75
N SER A 363 -27.82 15.15 -0.66
CA SER A 363 -26.36 14.99 -0.56
C SER A 363 -25.84 13.66 -1.11
N CYS A 364 -26.72 12.73 -1.48
CA CYS A 364 -26.37 11.39 -1.95
C CYS A 364 -26.40 11.27 -3.49
N ASN A 365 -26.79 12.33 -4.20
CA ASN A 365 -26.73 12.43 -5.66
C ASN A 365 -25.37 13.00 -6.10
N LEU A 366 -24.29 12.37 -5.64
CA LEU A 366 -22.98 12.63 -6.21
C LEU A 366 -22.93 11.83 -7.52
N GLY A 367 -23.01 12.54 -8.64
CA GLY A 367 -22.61 11.99 -9.93
C GLY A 367 -21.10 11.68 -9.91
N ALA A 368 -20.47 11.67 -11.09
CA ALA A 368 -19.02 11.60 -11.14
C ALA A 368 -18.39 12.79 -10.37
N GLY A 369 -17.33 12.53 -9.61
CA GLY A 369 -16.67 13.54 -8.79
C GLY A 369 -15.58 12.96 -7.89
N ILE A 370 -14.77 13.86 -7.34
CA ILE A 370 -13.73 13.53 -6.36
C ILE A 370 -14.23 13.92 -4.98
N THR A 371 -14.19 12.97 -4.06
CA THR A 371 -14.46 13.16 -2.64
C THR A 371 -13.25 12.70 -1.83
N ILE A 372 -13.20 13.02 -0.54
CA ILE A 372 -12.11 12.58 0.34
C ILE A 372 -12.53 11.36 1.15
N MET A 373 -11.56 10.53 1.50
CA MET A 373 -11.69 9.57 2.58
C MET A 373 -10.55 9.80 3.56
N HIS A 374 -10.90 10.02 4.81
CA HIS A 374 -9.92 10.48 5.78
C HIS A 374 -10.20 9.93 7.17
N ASP A 375 -9.16 9.91 7.98
CA ASP A 375 -9.30 9.76 9.41
C ASP A 375 -9.98 11.00 10.03
N HIS A 376 -11.12 10.76 10.68
CA HIS A 376 -11.94 11.74 11.36
C HIS A 376 -11.51 11.96 12.82
N ASN A 377 -10.59 11.14 13.33
CA ASN A 377 -9.78 11.51 14.48
C ASN A 377 -8.72 12.52 14.00
N LEU A 378 -9.01 13.80 14.19
CA LEU A 378 -8.29 14.92 13.55
C LEU A 378 -6.77 14.92 13.78
N ARG A 379 -6.29 14.24 14.82
CA ARG A 379 -4.85 14.03 15.05
C ARG A 379 -4.21 13.27 13.89
N GLY A 380 -4.89 12.28 13.31
CA GLY A 380 -4.40 11.50 12.16
C GLY A 380 -4.32 12.29 10.85
N MET A 381 -4.84 13.52 10.81
CA MET A 381 -4.73 14.44 9.68
C MET A 381 -3.49 15.34 9.76
N VAL A 382 -2.67 15.17 10.79
CA VAL A 382 -1.53 16.02 11.11
C VAL A 382 -0.28 15.18 11.28
N SER A 383 0.75 15.47 10.52
CA SER A 383 2.08 14.85 10.62
C SER A 383 3.09 15.96 10.76
N THR A 384 4.12 15.79 11.59
CA THR A 384 5.13 16.80 11.93
C THR A 384 4.52 18.19 12.25
N GLY A 385 3.32 18.21 12.85
CA GLY A 385 2.59 19.45 13.17
C GLY A 385 1.95 20.20 11.98
N LYS A 386 1.94 19.66 10.75
CA LYS A 386 1.34 20.30 9.56
C LYS A 386 -0.01 19.69 9.21
N TYR A 387 -0.97 20.54 8.83
CA TYR A 387 -2.27 20.15 8.32
C TYR A 387 -2.53 20.83 6.96
N PRO A 388 -3.07 20.12 5.95
CA PRO A 388 -3.35 18.67 5.95
C PRO A 388 -2.08 17.86 5.63
N MET A 389 -1.67 16.96 6.50
CA MET A 389 -0.59 16.00 6.23
C MET A 389 -0.80 14.74 7.08
N GLY A 390 -1.31 13.65 6.51
CA GLY A 390 -1.61 12.46 7.30
C GLY A 390 -2.41 11.41 6.54
N ALA A 391 -3.24 10.65 7.26
CA ALA A 391 -4.01 9.54 6.73
C ALA A 391 -5.26 9.98 5.95
N LEU A 392 -5.05 10.67 4.82
CA LEU A 392 -6.09 11.13 3.91
C LEU A 392 -5.83 10.61 2.50
N THR A 393 -6.87 10.08 1.87
CA THR A 393 -6.89 9.74 0.45
C THR A 393 -8.14 10.34 -0.23
N ILE A 394 -8.26 10.09 -1.53
CA ILE A 394 -9.41 10.51 -2.34
C ILE A 394 -10.17 9.29 -2.88
N PHE A 395 -11.47 9.51 -3.00
CA PHE A 395 -12.40 8.64 -3.68
C PHE A 395 -12.82 9.33 -4.98
N ASP A 396 -12.27 8.86 -6.10
CA ASP A 396 -12.43 9.38 -7.45
C ASP A 396 -13.45 8.52 -8.21
N VAL A 397 -14.68 9.02 -8.28
CA VAL A 397 -15.80 8.33 -8.91
C VAL A 397 -16.05 8.87 -10.30
N ARG A 398 -16.07 7.97 -11.30
CA ARG A 398 -16.13 8.32 -12.72
C ARG A 398 -17.33 7.66 -13.40
N SER A 399 -17.87 8.26 -14.46
CA SER A 399 -18.90 7.60 -15.27
C SER A 399 -18.26 6.60 -16.24
N LYS A 400 -18.88 5.43 -16.40
CA LYS A 400 -18.48 4.44 -17.41
C LYS A 400 -18.55 5.01 -18.84
N SER A 401 -19.47 5.94 -19.10
CA SER A 401 -19.61 6.60 -20.41
C SER A 401 -18.40 7.47 -20.80
N LYS A 402 -17.71 8.07 -19.82
CA LYS A 402 -16.48 8.85 -20.03
C LYS A 402 -15.23 7.97 -20.08
N ALA A 403 -15.19 6.87 -19.34
CA ALA A 403 -14.06 5.93 -19.35
C ALA A 403 -13.80 5.30 -20.74
N ALA A 404 -14.84 5.20 -21.58
CA ALA A 404 -14.75 4.67 -22.94
C ALA A 404 -14.08 5.63 -23.95
N GLN A 405 -13.70 6.84 -23.53
CA GLN A 405 -12.89 7.76 -24.33
C GLN A 405 -11.67 8.17 -23.50
N PRO A 406 -10.45 7.69 -23.81
CA PRO A 406 -9.27 8.18 -23.12
C PRO A 406 -9.17 9.68 -23.35
N ASP A 407 -9.11 10.46 -22.26
CA ASP A 407 -8.90 11.90 -22.36
C ASP A 407 -7.61 12.14 -23.13
N ALA A 408 -7.69 12.95 -24.20
CA ALA A 408 -6.49 13.41 -24.87
C ALA A 408 -5.58 14.07 -23.82
N PRO A 409 -4.25 13.79 -23.82
CA PRO A 409 -3.36 14.37 -22.84
C PRO A 409 -3.55 15.89 -22.82
N LEU A 410 -3.81 16.44 -21.63
CA LEU A 410 -4.10 17.85 -21.40
C LEU A 410 -2.94 18.70 -21.95
N LYS A 411 -3.07 19.14 -23.20
CA LYS A 411 -2.16 20.12 -23.80
C LYS A 411 -2.44 21.48 -23.16
N GLY A 412 -1.68 21.80 -22.11
CA GLY A 412 -1.60 23.17 -21.57
C GLY A 412 -2.90 23.75 -21.01
N GLY A 413 -3.69 22.94 -20.29
CA GLY A 413 -4.90 23.40 -19.60
C GLY A 413 -4.62 23.91 -18.18
N LYS A 414 -5.35 24.96 -17.76
CA LYS A 414 -5.37 25.44 -16.37
C LYS A 414 -5.73 24.31 -15.40
N PRO A 415 -5.24 24.35 -14.14
CA PRO A 415 -5.52 23.32 -13.14
C PRO A 415 -7.02 23.09 -12.97
N TYR A 416 -7.39 21.84 -12.73
CA TYR A 416 -8.74 21.37 -12.44
C TYR A 416 -9.38 22.25 -11.35
N ASN A 417 -10.49 22.91 -11.70
CA ASN A 417 -11.30 23.72 -10.78
C ASN A 417 -12.56 22.92 -10.39
N PRO A 418 -12.66 22.41 -9.15
CA PRO A 418 -13.81 21.61 -8.71
C PRO A 418 -15.12 22.41 -8.58
N LEU A 419 -15.11 23.73 -8.81
CA LEU A 419 -16.31 24.59 -8.78
C LEU A 419 -16.96 24.82 -10.16
N GLU A 420 -16.42 24.23 -11.24
CA GLU A 420 -16.97 24.38 -12.60
C GLU A 420 -17.99 23.28 -13.01
N HIS A 421 -18.35 22.37 -12.10
CA HIS A 421 -19.37 21.33 -12.33
C HIS A 421 -20.35 21.17 -11.18
#